data_AF-A0A2G6EL50-F1
#
_entry.id   AF-A0A2G6EL50-F1
#
_cell.length_a   1.000
_cell.length_b   1.000
_cell.length_c   1.000
_cell.angle_alpha   90.00
_cell.angle_beta   90.00
_cell.angle_gamma   90.00
#
_symmetry.space_group_name_H-M   'P 1'
#
loop_
_entity.id
_entity.type
_entity.pdbx_description
1 polymer ?
#
loop_
_entity_poly.entity_id
_entity_poly.type
_entity_poly.pdbx_seq_one_letter_code
_entity_poly.pdbx_strand_id
1 'polypeptide(L)'
;MLACEQKTHPYSFYYWRTSLTLNTAEQQALQHSTDSLYVRYFDVDKRAGKFHALASVVKRESFVTDKRIVPVVFITNRTFLYITDKEINELAHKVADTIEKKSQRFGLHTADEIQIDCDWTAGTRDDYFKFLQTLQKITGKDISVTLRLHQVKFKDKTGIPPVNKVFLMCYSTSSPLKDSDKNSILDVALLKNYLQNIDDYPIDNITVALPIYSWGIVTNHLGKHKLINALNKHSVANENFKQLGNNEVEVLQDGFYFGFFLNKGFRI
;
A
#
# COMPACT_ATOMS: atom_id res chain seq x y z
N MET A 1 37.22 -13.99 -15.96
CA MET A 1 36.18 -14.24 -14.94
C MET A 1 35.63 -12.89 -14.49
N LEU A 2 34.47 -12.48 -15.00
CA LEU A 2 33.74 -11.33 -14.49
C LEU A 2 32.79 -11.87 -13.41
N ALA A 3 33.14 -11.62 -12.15
CA ALA A 3 32.26 -11.94 -11.02
C ALA A 3 31.07 -10.97 -11.07
N CYS A 4 29.85 -11.52 -11.06
CA CYS A 4 28.63 -10.75 -10.88
C CYS A 4 28.64 -10.15 -9.48
N GLU A 5 28.94 -8.86 -9.34
CA GLU A 5 28.66 -8.14 -8.10
C GLU A 5 27.15 -8.14 -7.86
N GLN A 6 26.70 -8.85 -6.81
CA GLN A 6 25.33 -8.71 -6.32
C GLN A 6 25.17 -7.28 -5.80
N LYS A 7 24.60 -6.40 -6.63
CA LYS A 7 24.22 -5.06 -6.20
C LYS A 7 23.12 -5.18 -5.14
N THR A 8 23.47 -4.92 -3.89
CA THR A 8 22.50 -4.77 -2.81
C THR A 8 21.75 -3.45 -3.00
N HIS A 9 20.47 -3.53 -3.32
CA HIS A 9 19.62 -2.35 -3.45
C HIS A 9 19.05 -1.97 -2.08
N PRO A 10 19.18 -0.70 -1.64
CA PRO A 10 18.56 -0.24 -0.40
C PRO A 10 17.03 -0.33 -0.52
N TYR A 11 16.37 -0.80 0.54
CA TYR A 11 14.92 -0.91 0.62
C TYR A 11 14.37 -0.39 1.95
N SER A 12 13.11 0.03 1.95
CA SER A 12 12.33 0.37 3.14
C SER A 12 11.09 -0.51 3.20
N PHE A 13 10.43 -0.55 4.36
CA PHE A 13 9.17 -1.26 4.52
C PHE A 13 7.98 -0.33 4.69
N TYR A 14 6.83 -0.84 4.24
CA TYR A 14 5.52 -0.33 4.58
C TYR A 14 4.91 -1.15 5.72
N TYR A 15 4.42 -0.47 6.75
CA TYR A 15 3.67 -1.05 7.84
C TYR A 15 2.20 -0.61 7.76
N TRP A 16 1.35 -1.52 7.27
CA TRP A 16 -0.06 -1.23 6.95
C TRP A 16 -1.07 -1.85 7.92
N ARG A 17 -0.70 -2.07 9.20
CA ARG A 17 -1.57 -2.64 10.24
C ARG A 17 -1.97 -1.60 11.28
N THR A 18 -3.13 -1.75 11.89
CA THR A 18 -3.65 -0.82 12.92
C THR A 18 -3.01 -1.02 14.30
N SER A 19 -2.51 -2.20 14.61
CA SER A 19 -1.67 -2.43 15.79
C SER A 19 -0.22 -2.36 15.36
N LEU A 20 0.51 -1.34 15.80
CA LEU A 20 1.93 -1.18 15.50
C LEU A 20 2.73 -2.03 16.49
N THR A 21 3.23 -3.16 15.99
CA THR A 21 3.96 -4.24 16.66
C THR A 21 4.84 -4.95 15.64
N LEU A 22 5.98 -5.49 16.06
CA LEU A 22 6.80 -6.33 15.19
C LEU A 22 7.00 -7.68 15.86
N ASN A 23 6.87 -8.76 15.08
CA ASN A 23 7.35 -10.08 15.52
C ASN A 23 8.87 -10.19 15.30
N THR A 24 9.48 -11.27 15.79
CA THR A 24 10.93 -11.49 15.69
C THR A 24 11.46 -11.44 14.26
N ALA A 25 10.76 -12.04 13.30
CA ALA A 25 11.18 -12.06 11.91
C ALA A 25 11.08 -10.66 11.26
N GLU A 26 10.04 -9.90 11.59
CA GLU A 26 9.85 -8.52 11.14
C GLU A 26 10.92 -7.58 11.72
N GLN A 27 11.30 -7.76 12.99
CA GLN A 27 12.38 -7.00 13.62
C GLN A 27 13.72 -7.28 12.93
N GLN A 28 14.04 -8.55 12.68
CA GLN A 28 15.26 -8.94 11.96
C GLN A 28 15.28 -8.38 10.53
N ALA A 29 14.17 -8.48 9.80
CA ALA A 29 14.08 -7.93 8.45
C ALA A 29 14.27 -6.41 8.44
N LEU A 30 13.71 -5.70 9.42
CA LEU A 30 13.83 -4.25 9.55
C LEU A 30 15.26 -3.80 9.86
N GLN A 31 16.06 -4.59 10.59
CA GLN A 31 17.46 -4.27 10.86
C GLN A 31 18.28 -4.12 9.57
N HIS A 32 17.98 -4.91 8.54
CA HIS A 32 18.67 -4.87 7.25
C HIS A 32 18.11 -3.84 6.25
N SER A 33 17.02 -3.15 6.58
CA SER A 33 16.47 -2.08 5.73
C SER A 33 17.21 -0.76 5.93
N THR A 34 16.93 0.20 5.05
CA THR A 34 17.28 1.60 5.26
C THR A 34 16.70 2.16 6.56
N ASP A 35 17.09 3.39 6.88
CA ASP A 35 16.73 4.10 8.11
C ASP A 35 15.26 4.57 8.18
N SER A 36 14.41 4.24 7.19
CA SER A 36 13.02 4.70 7.16
C SER A 36 12.02 3.56 7.18
N LEU A 37 10.97 3.73 8.00
CA LEU A 37 9.81 2.86 8.06
C LEU A 37 8.54 3.68 7.75
N TYR A 38 7.84 3.31 6.69
CA TYR A 38 6.60 3.96 6.28
C TYR A 38 5.45 3.35 7.06
N VAL A 39 4.81 4.10 7.96
CA VAL A 39 3.75 3.58 8.83
C VAL A 39 2.43 4.24 8.47
N ARG A 40 1.41 3.43 8.13
CA ARG A 40 0.05 3.95 7.96
C ARG A 40 -0.48 4.45 9.29
N TYR A 41 -0.69 5.75 9.39
CA TYR A 41 -1.13 6.42 10.61
C TYR A 41 -2.65 6.38 10.78
N PHE A 42 -3.37 6.72 9.71
CA PHE A 42 -4.83 6.69 9.66
C PHE A 42 -5.29 6.85 8.21
N ASP A 43 -6.57 6.62 8.02
CA ASP A 43 -7.27 6.84 6.77
C ASP A 43 -8.18 8.06 6.90
N VAL A 44 -8.43 8.76 5.79
CA VAL A 44 -9.38 9.87 5.70
C VAL A 44 -10.45 9.56 4.67
N ASP A 45 -11.69 9.87 5.03
CA ASP A 45 -12.84 9.67 4.16
C ASP A 45 -13.90 10.77 4.36
N LYS A 46 -14.48 11.28 3.27
CA LYS A 46 -15.63 12.20 3.32
C LYS A 46 -16.94 11.42 3.21
N ARG A 47 -17.75 11.42 4.27
CA ARG A 47 -19.09 10.79 4.29
C ARG A 47 -20.13 11.77 4.79
N ALA A 48 -21.25 11.87 4.07
CA ALA A 48 -22.33 12.83 4.37
C ALA A 48 -21.81 14.26 4.61
N GLY A 49 -20.89 14.71 3.74
CA GLY A 49 -20.30 16.05 3.81
C GLY A 49 -19.28 16.28 4.92
N LYS A 50 -18.91 15.26 5.72
CA LYS A 50 -17.97 15.41 6.85
C LYS A 50 -16.73 14.54 6.67
N PHE A 51 -15.57 15.05 7.11
CA PHE A 51 -14.31 14.31 7.13
C PHE A 51 -14.19 13.41 8.37
N HIS A 52 -13.96 12.13 8.13
CA HIS A 52 -13.77 11.10 9.15
C HIS A 52 -12.35 10.58 9.11
N ALA A 53 -11.71 10.49 10.29
CA ALA A 53 -10.47 9.75 10.46
C ALA A 53 -10.82 8.31 10.81
N LEU A 54 -10.33 7.35 10.02
CA LEU A 54 -10.62 5.93 10.13
C LEU A 54 -9.33 5.13 10.32
N ALA A 55 -9.46 3.85 10.69
CA ALA A 55 -8.36 2.87 10.76
C ALA A 55 -7.07 3.38 11.42
N SER A 56 -7.22 4.19 12.47
CA SER A 56 -6.11 4.82 13.17
C SER A 56 -5.17 3.79 13.78
N VAL A 57 -3.88 3.92 13.50
CA VAL A 57 -2.85 3.09 14.12
C VAL A 57 -2.72 3.39 15.61
N VAL A 58 -2.41 2.34 16.36
CA VAL A 58 -2.14 2.35 17.79
C VAL A 58 -0.81 1.64 18.03
N LYS A 59 0.14 2.36 18.63
CA LYS A 59 1.41 1.79 19.11
C LYS A 59 1.17 0.87 20.30
N ARG A 60 1.73 -0.33 20.26
CA ARG A 60 1.84 -1.21 21.44
C ARG A 60 3.18 -0.96 22.13
N GLU A 61 3.23 -1.21 23.42
CA GLU A 61 4.45 -1.03 24.23
C GLU A 61 5.62 -1.88 23.72
N SER A 62 5.34 -3.07 23.17
CA SER A 62 6.34 -3.96 22.57
C SER A 62 6.97 -3.42 21.27
N PHE A 63 6.42 -2.36 20.67
CA PHE A 63 6.99 -1.80 19.46
C PHE A 63 8.16 -0.88 19.76
N VAL A 64 9.34 -1.32 19.34
CA VAL A 64 10.60 -0.59 19.43
C VAL A 64 11.28 -0.65 18.06
N THR A 65 11.82 0.48 17.61
CA THR A 65 12.55 0.61 16.36
C THR A 65 13.51 1.80 16.46
N ASP A 66 14.67 1.70 15.83
CA ASP A 66 15.63 2.79 15.63
C ASP A 66 15.31 3.61 14.37
N LYS A 67 14.53 3.04 13.44
CA LYS A 67 14.13 3.68 12.18
C LYS A 67 13.34 4.98 12.38
N ARG A 68 13.57 5.95 11.50
CA ARG A 68 12.72 7.13 11.34
C ARG A 68 11.38 6.76 10.72
N ILE A 69 10.31 7.19 11.38
CA ILE A 69 8.94 6.92 10.94
C ILE A 69 8.50 7.97 9.91
N VAL A 70 8.17 7.51 8.71
CA VAL A 70 7.44 8.31 7.72
C VAL A 70 5.94 8.05 7.91
N PRO A 71 5.16 9.01 8.44
CA PRO A 71 3.71 8.86 8.54
C PRO A 71 3.09 8.78 7.15
N VAL A 72 2.29 7.73 6.92
CA VAL A 72 1.49 7.56 5.72
C VAL A 72 0.02 7.79 6.05
N VAL A 73 -0.65 8.62 5.27
CA VAL A 73 -2.10 8.86 5.38
C VAL A 73 -2.78 8.40 4.11
N PHE A 74 -3.70 7.45 4.22
CA PHE A 74 -4.54 7.06 3.10
C PHE A 74 -5.73 8.02 3.02
N ILE A 75 -6.02 8.56 1.85
CA ILE A 75 -7.17 9.43 1.63
C ILE A 75 -7.98 8.86 0.47
N THR A 76 -9.27 8.63 0.70
CA THR A 76 -10.14 8.15 -0.38
C THR A 76 -10.28 9.23 -1.45
N ASN A 77 -10.24 8.83 -2.73
CA ASN A 77 -10.43 9.77 -3.85
C ASN A 77 -11.73 10.60 -3.72
N ARG A 78 -12.81 9.98 -3.24
CA ARG A 78 -14.10 10.66 -3.03
C ARG A 78 -14.05 11.80 -2.02
N THR A 79 -13.02 11.87 -1.18
CA THR A 79 -12.80 12.99 -0.26
C THR A 79 -12.65 14.31 -1.00
N PHE A 80 -12.09 14.27 -2.22
CA PHE A 80 -11.85 15.43 -3.06
C PHE A 80 -12.99 15.73 -4.04
N LEU A 81 -14.05 14.89 -4.10
CA LEU A 81 -15.20 15.20 -4.94
C LEU A 81 -15.99 16.38 -4.36
N TYR A 82 -16.14 17.45 -5.14
CA TYR A 82 -16.86 18.67 -4.78
C TYR A 82 -16.38 19.30 -3.46
N ILE A 83 -15.08 19.17 -3.18
CA ILE A 83 -14.46 19.82 -2.02
C ILE A 83 -14.25 21.30 -2.33
N THR A 84 -14.48 22.17 -1.36
CA THR A 84 -14.21 23.60 -1.50
C THR A 84 -12.79 23.95 -1.04
N ASP A 85 -12.26 25.08 -1.48
CA ASP A 85 -10.97 25.62 -1.01
C ASP A 85 -10.86 25.73 0.51
N LYS A 86 -11.97 26.13 1.15
CA LYS A 86 -12.04 26.22 2.61
C LYS A 86 -11.90 24.83 3.24
N GLU A 87 -12.62 23.84 2.72
CA GLU A 87 -12.54 22.46 3.19
C GLU A 87 -11.17 21.82 2.91
N ILE A 88 -10.50 22.17 1.81
CA ILE A 88 -9.11 21.75 1.54
C ILE A 88 -8.17 22.25 2.65
N ASN A 89 -8.27 23.54 2.99
CA ASN A 89 -7.48 24.13 4.06
C ASN A 89 -7.79 23.46 5.41
N GLU A 90 -9.07 23.28 5.76
CA GLU A 90 -9.48 22.60 6.99
C GLU A 90 -8.98 21.15 7.05
N LEU A 91 -9.05 20.43 5.93
CA LEU A 91 -8.56 19.06 5.83
C LEU A 91 -7.05 18.99 6.03
N ALA A 92 -6.28 19.88 5.39
CA ALA A 92 -4.82 19.92 5.52
C ALA A 92 -4.37 20.17 6.96
N HIS A 93 -4.99 21.15 7.65
CA HIS A 93 -4.70 21.40 9.07
C HIS A 93 -5.07 20.19 9.94
N LYS A 94 -6.25 19.58 9.72
CA LYS A 94 -6.69 18.42 10.50
C LYS A 94 -5.76 17.22 10.31
N VAL A 95 -5.28 16.99 9.09
CA VAL A 95 -4.30 15.92 8.79
C VAL A 95 -2.97 16.21 9.49
N ALA A 96 -2.44 17.44 9.36
CA ALA A 96 -1.20 17.85 10.02
C ALA A 96 -1.26 17.67 11.54
N ASP A 97 -2.29 18.23 12.19
CA ASP A 97 -2.53 18.12 13.63
C ASP A 97 -2.63 16.66 14.10
N THR A 98 -3.29 15.81 13.31
CA THR A 98 -3.48 14.40 13.66
C THR A 98 -2.17 13.62 13.56
N ILE A 99 -1.34 13.90 12.54
CA ILE A 99 -0.01 13.33 12.40
C ILE A 99 0.87 13.74 13.58
N GLU A 100 0.87 15.03 13.94
CA GLU A 100 1.68 15.55 15.03
C GLU A 100 1.29 14.92 16.37
N LYS A 101 -0.01 14.96 16.72
CA LYS A 101 -0.53 14.35 17.97
C LYS A 101 -0.19 12.87 18.08
N LYS A 102 -0.30 12.11 16.97
CA LYS A 102 0.06 10.69 16.96
C LYS A 102 1.56 10.49 17.14
N SER A 103 2.38 11.27 16.45
CA SER A 103 3.84 11.19 16.54
C SER A 103 4.33 11.48 17.95
N GLN A 104 3.82 12.54 18.57
CA GLN A 104 4.09 12.89 19.96
C GLN A 104 3.65 11.77 20.92
N ARG A 105 2.43 11.25 20.75
CA ARG A 105 1.91 10.14 21.57
C ARG A 105 2.74 8.87 21.43
N PHE A 106 3.28 8.58 20.25
CA PHE A 106 4.08 7.38 20.02
C PHE A 106 5.51 7.51 20.55
N GLY A 107 6.01 8.74 20.73
CA GLY A 107 7.38 8.99 21.18
C GLY A 107 8.42 8.36 20.26
N LEU A 108 8.15 8.34 18.95
CA LEU A 108 9.04 7.77 17.93
C LEU A 108 9.72 8.88 17.14
N HIS A 109 10.93 8.63 16.67
CA HIS A 109 11.63 9.55 15.76
C HIS A 109 10.87 9.63 14.45
N THR A 110 10.45 10.83 14.05
CA THR A 110 9.77 11.06 12.77
C THR A 110 10.73 11.56 11.71
N ALA A 111 10.54 11.11 10.48
CA ALA A 111 11.23 11.67 9.33
C ALA A 111 10.69 13.07 8.98
N ASP A 112 11.47 13.79 8.19
CA ASP A 112 11.06 15.05 7.56
C ASP A 112 10.27 14.82 6.26
N GLU A 113 9.45 13.77 6.26
CA GLU A 113 8.64 13.35 5.11
C GLU A 113 7.25 12.95 5.64
N ILE A 114 6.19 13.30 4.91
CA ILE A 114 4.84 12.75 5.06
C ILE A 114 4.46 12.14 3.72
N GLN A 115 3.92 10.92 3.75
CA GLN A 115 3.40 10.30 2.54
C GLN A 115 1.87 10.32 2.50
N ILE A 116 1.32 10.68 1.35
CA ILE A 116 -0.12 10.62 1.08
C ILE A 116 -0.40 9.51 0.07
N ASP A 117 -1.21 8.53 0.46
CA ASP A 117 -1.71 7.49 -0.43
C ASP A 117 -3.12 7.85 -0.91
N CYS A 118 -3.26 8.16 -2.20
CA CYS A 118 -4.54 8.56 -2.79
C CYS A 118 -4.59 8.14 -4.27
N ASP A 119 -5.64 7.41 -4.65
CA ASP A 119 -5.90 7.06 -6.04
C ASP A 119 -6.69 8.18 -6.75
N TRP A 120 -6.08 9.36 -6.92
CA TRP A 120 -6.72 10.51 -7.55
C TRP A 120 -7.04 10.24 -9.03
N THR A 121 -8.04 10.94 -9.56
CA THR A 121 -8.47 10.84 -10.95
C THR A 121 -8.42 12.20 -11.63
N ALA A 122 -8.66 12.24 -12.95
CA ALA A 122 -8.72 13.50 -13.70
C ALA A 122 -9.73 14.50 -13.09
N GLY A 123 -10.83 14.02 -12.50
CA GLY A 123 -11.87 14.87 -11.91
C GLY A 123 -11.57 15.37 -10.49
N THR A 124 -10.52 14.86 -9.84
CA THR A 124 -10.15 15.25 -8.46
C THR A 124 -8.71 15.74 -8.34
N ARG A 125 -7.93 15.68 -9.43
CA ARG A 125 -6.49 15.97 -9.44
C ARG A 125 -6.19 17.38 -8.92
N ASP A 126 -6.95 18.38 -9.35
CA ASP A 126 -6.62 19.78 -9.05
C ASP A 126 -6.82 20.07 -7.56
N ASP A 127 -7.93 19.59 -6.98
CA ASP A 127 -8.21 19.70 -5.55
C ASP A 127 -7.23 18.90 -4.69
N TYR A 128 -6.89 17.68 -5.13
CA TYR A 128 -5.88 16.85 -4.48
C TYR A 128 -4.50 17.53 -4.50
N PHE A 129 -4.07 18.09 -5.63
CA PHE A 129 -2.78 18.76 -5.77
C PHE A 129 -2.72 20.03 -4.92
N LYS A 130 -3.81 20.79 -4.85
CA LYS A 130 -3.95 21.93 -3.95
C LYS A 130 -3.84 21.51 -2.49
N PHE A 131 -4.47 20.41 -2.11
CA PHE A 131 -4.31 19.82 -0.78
C PHE A 131 -2.85 19.47 -0.46
N LEU A 132 -2.12 18.82 -1.38
CA LEU A 132 -0.71 18.46 -1.17
C LEU A 132 0.15 19.71 -0.92
N GLN A 133 -0.01 20.75 -1.74
CA GLN A 133 0.73 22.01 -1.58
C GLN A 133 0.38 22.71 -0.28
N THR A 134 -0.90 22.74 0.10
CA THR A 134 -1.34 23.32 1.38
C THR A 134 -0.76 22.55 2.56
N LEU A 135 -0.79 21.22 2.53
CA LEU A 135 -0.21 20.39 3.58
C LEU A 135 1.30 20.59 3.71
N GLN A 136 2.01 20.67 2.59
CA GLN A 136 3.46 20.96 2.57
C GLN A 136 3.75 22.31 3.22
N LYS A 137 2.99 23.36 2.87
CA LYS A 137 3.15 24.71 3.45
C LYS A 137 2.90 24.74 4.96
N ILE A 138 1.88 24.04 5.44
CA ILE A 138 1.52 24.00 6.87
C ILE A 138 2.59 23.26 7.68
N THR A 139 3.05 22.11 7.17
CA THR A 139 3.93 21.21 7.93
C THR A 139 5.41 21.55 7.77
N GLY A 140 5.80 22.20 6.67
CA GLY A 140 7.19 22.44 6.31
C GLY A 140 7.96 21.17 5.90
N LYS A 141 7.31 20.01 5.90
CA LYS A 141 7.91 18.70 5.58
C LYS A 141 7.81 18.38 4.10
N ASP A 142 8.69 17.51 3.61
CA ASP A 142 8.53 16.95 2.27
C ASP A 142 7.26 16.11 2.18
N ILE A 143 6.52 16.27 1.08
CA ILE A 143 5.34 15.46 0.78
C ILE A 143 5.72 14.48 -0.32
N SER A 144 5.56 13.18 -0.05
CA SER A 144 5.62 12.13 -1.06
C SER A 144 4.23 11.55 -1.32
N VAL A 145 4.01 10.96 -2.49
CA VAL A 145 2.73 10.31 -2.81
C VAL A 145 2.92 8.94 -3.42
N THR A 146 1.93 8.07 -3.27
CA THR A 146 1.85 6.85 -4.07
C THR A 146 1.40 7.21 -5.50
N LEU A 147 1.89 6.47 -6.48
CA LEU A 147 1.60 6.66 -7.89
C LEU A 147 1.22 5.32 -8.52
N ARG A 148 0.07 5.25 -9.17
CA ARG A 148 -0.41 4.05 -9.87
C ARG A 148 0.07 4.02 -11.32
N LEU A 149 0.22 2.82 -11.86
CA LEU A 149 0.61 2.60 -13.27
C LEU A 149 -0.29 3.34 -14.27
N HIS A 150 -1.59 3.42 -14.01
CA HIS A 150 -2.51 4.14 -14.89
C HIS A 150 -2.33 5.68 -14.82
N GLN A 151 -1.92 6.23 -13.67
CA GLN A 151 -1.61 7.66 -13.52
C GLN A 151 -0.31 8.03 -14.25
N VAL A 152 0.65 7.10 -14.34
CA VAL A 152 1.82 7.24 -15.23
C VAL A 152 1.37 7.27 -16.69
N LYS A 153 0.61 6.25 -17.12
CA LYS A 153 0.20 6.10 -18.52
C LYS A 153 -0.68 7.25 -19.02
N PHE A 154 -1.53 7.79 -18.16
CA PHE A 154 -2.48 8.84 -18.52
C PHE A 154 -2.15 10.17 -17.84
N LYS A 155 -0.86 10.47 -17.63
CA LYS A 155 -0.37 11.68 -16.95
C LYS A 155 -0.96 12.99 -17.49
N ASP A 156 -1.21 13.10 -18.79
CA ASP A 156 -1.83 14.28 -19.39
C ASP A 156 -3.28 14.51 -18.90
N LYS A 157 -3.97 13.42 -18.55
CA LYS A 157 -5.34 13.44 -18.01
C LYS A 157 -5.36 13.49 -16.48
N THR A 158 -4.56 12.68 -15.81
CA THR A 158 -4.53 12.61 -14.33
C THR A 158 -3.68 13.70 -13.71
N GLY A 159 -2.89 14.42 -14.49
CA GLY A 159 -1.93 15.41 -14.00
C GLY A 159 -0.70 14.77 -13.34
N ILE A 160 0.29 15.60 -13.07
CA ILE A 160 1.50 15.26 -12.32
C ILE A 160 1.39 15.93 -10.95
N PRO A 161 1.50 15.18 -9.83
CA PRO A 161 1.39 15.75 -8.50
C PRO A 161 2.54 16.72 -8.23
N PRO A 162 2.29 17.88 -7.58
CA PRO A 162 3.31 18.89 -7.33
C PRO A 162 4.19 18.50 -6.12
N VAL A 163 4.92 17.40 -6.25
CA VAL A 163 5.79 16.83 -5.21
C VAL A 163 7.13 16.43 -5.80
N ASN A 164 8.15 16.32 -4.95
CA ASN A 164 9.50 15.98 -5.37
C ASN A 164 9.73 14.47 -5.47
N LYS A 165 8.89 13.64 -4.81
CA LYS A 165 9.09 12.19 -4.67
C LYS A 165 7.78 11.43 -4.82
N VAL A 166 7.80 10.37 -5.62
CA VAL A 166 6.66 9.48 -5.82
C VAL A 166 7.03 8.01 -5.62
N PHE A 167 6.07 7.22 -5.13
CA PHE A 167 6.19 5.79 -4.93
C PHE A 167 5.36 5.05 -5.98
N LEU A 168 6.01 4.53 -7.00
CA LEU A 168 5.37 3.80 -8.08
C LEU A 168 4.94 2.42 -7.61
N MET A 169 3.63 2.25 -7.46
CA MET A 169 2.99 1.04 -6.99
C MET A 169 2.97 0.00 -8.12
N CYS A 170 3.98 -0.86 -8.15
CA CYS A 170 4.17 -1.87 -9.18
C CYS A 170 3.50 -3.20 -8.81
N TYR A 171 2.26 -3.15 -8.33
CA TYR A 171 1.48 -4.34 -7.98
C TYR A 171 -0.02 -4.12 -8.17
N SER A 172 -0.73 -5.22 -8.48
CA SER A 172 -2.14 -5.22 -8.90
C SER A 172 -2.37 -4.58 -10.26
N THR A 173 -2.06 -5.32 -11.33
CA THR A 173 -2.36 -4.94 -12.71
C THR A 173 -3.70 -5.50 -13.22
N SER A 174 -4.35 -6.39 -12.47
CA SER A 174 -5.61 -7.03 -12.83
C SER A 174 -6.45 -7.33 -11.59
N SER A 175 -7.78 -7.25 -11.69
CA SER A 175 -8.67 -7.73 -10.62
C SER A 175 -8.37 -9.21 -10.34
N PRO A 176 -8.00 -9.58 -9.10
CA PRO A 176 -7.71 -10.98 -8.76
C PRO A 176 -8.95 -11.88 -8.80
N LEU A 177 -10.13 -11.34 -9.15
CA LEU A 177 -11.40 -12.03 -9.28
C LEU A 177 -11.78 -12.34 -10.74
N LYS A 178 -10.92 -12.03 -11.71
CA LYS A 178 -11.12 -12.46 -13.10
C LYS A 178 -10.34 -13.77 -13.29
N ASP A 179 -11.03 -14.83 -13.69
CA ASP A 179 -10.45 -16.12 -14.10
C ASP A 179 -9.34 -15.88 -15.13
N SER A 180 -8.09 -15.91 -14.68
CA SER A 180 -6.94 -15.96 -15.55
C SER A 180 -5.82 -16.69 -14.81
N ASP A 181 -5.17 -17.63 -15.48
CA ASP A 181 -4.04 -18.42 -14.98
C ASP A 181 -2.76 -17.59 -14.73
N LYS A 182 -2.86 -16.26 -14.66
CA LYS A 182 -1.76 -15.32 -14.53
C LYS A 182 -1.70 -14.76 -13.12
N ASN A 183 -0.49 -14.64 -12.56
CA ASN A 183 -0.25 -13.97 -11.28
C ASN A 183 -0.78 -12.53 -11.33
N SER A 184 -1.95 -12.29 -10.76
CA SER A 184 -2.63 -10.98 -10.73
C SER A 184 -1.92 -9.93 -9.87
N ILE A 185 -0.97 -10.37 -9.03
CA ILE A 185 -0.17 -9.53 -8.14
C ILE A 185 0.93 -8.79 -8.93
N LEU A 186 1.59 -9.45 -9.88
CA LEU A 186 2.70 -8.89 -10.66
C LEU A 186 2.75 -9.50 -12.07
N ASP A 187 2.10 -8.84 -13.04
CA ASP A 187 2.28 -9.13 -14.46
C ASP A 187 3.47 -8.32 -15.00
N VAL A 188 4.63 -8.98 -15.16
CA VAL A 188 5.87 -8.34 -15.63
C VAL A 188 5.73 -7.78 -17.06
N ALA A 189 4.94 -8.43 -17.93
CA ALA A 189 4.76 -7.96 -19.30
C ALA A 189 3.93 -6.67 -19.33
N LEU A 190 2.87 -6.63 -18.52
CA LEU A 190 2.04 -5.44 -18.36
C LEU A 190 2.82 -4.32 -17.66
N LEU A 191 3.59 -4.64 -16.62
CA LEU A 191 4.48 -3.68 -15.96
C LEU A 191 5.46 -3.08 -16.96
N LYS A 192 6.12 -3.90 -17.80
CA LYS A 192 6.99 -3.41 -18.87
C LYS A 192 6.25 -2.45 -19.79
N ASN A 193 5.01 -2.74 -20.19
CA ASN A 193 4.21 -1.84 -21.03
C ASN A 193 3.93 -0.49 -20.35
N TYR A 194 3.58 -0.50 -19.07
CA TYR A 194 3.32 0.73 -18.31
C TYR A 194 4.59 1.54 -18.04
N LEU A 195 5.75 0.88 -17.92
CA LEU A 195 7.03 1.51 -17.63
C LEU A 195 7.83 1.91 -18.87
N GLN A 196 7.40 1.60 -20.10
CA GLN A 196 8.19 1.89 -21.31
C GLN A 196 8.59 3.36 -21.41
N ASN A 197 7.71 4.25 -20.94
CA ASN A 197 7.89 5.70 -20.99
C ASN A 197 7.95 6.30 -19.57
N ILE A 198 8.38 5.52 -18.57
CA ILE A 198 8.53 6.04 -17.21
C ILE A 198 9.60 7.14 -17.15
N ASP A 199 10.62 7.05 -18.02
CA ASP A 199 11.68 8.05 -18.16
C ASP A 199 11.16 9.41 -18.66
N ASP A 200 9.97 9.45 -19.29
CA ASP A 200 9.31 10.69 -19.69
C ASP A 200 8.50 11.31 -18.55
N TYR A 201 8.41 10.67 -17.39
CA TYR A 201 7.66 11.19 -16.25
C TYR A 201 8.49 12.28 -15.55
N PRO A 202 7.97 13.51 -15.39
CA PRO A 202 8.80 14.68 -15.05
C PRO A 202 9.24 14.78 -13.58
N ILE A 203 8.99 13.75 -12.77
CA ILE A 203 9.49 13.69 -11.40
C ILE A 203 10.67 12.71 -11.39
N ASP A 204 11.87 13.21 -11.07
CA ASP A 204 13.09 12.39 -11.11
C ASP A 204 13.17 11.35 -9.98
N ASN A 205 12.61 11.66 -8.80
CA ASN A 205 12.67 10.76 -7.64
C ASN A 205 11.48 9.81 -7.61
N ILE A 206 11.53 8.78 -8.46
CA ILE A 206 10.57 7.69 -8.51
C ILE A 206 11.13 6.49 -7.76
N THR A 207 10.51 6.14 -6.62
CA THR A 207 10.82 4.92 -5.88
C THR A 207 9.83 3.82 -6.24
N VAL A 208 10.30 2.58 -6.48
CA VAL A 208 9.42 1.45 -6.77
C VAL A 208 8.91 0.81 -5.47
N ALA A 209 7.60 0.70 -5.33
CA ALA A 209 6.96 -0.04 -4.25
C ALA A 209 6.55 -1.43 -4.74
N LEU A 210 7.09 -2.48 -4.10
CA LEU A 210 6.84 -3.88 -4.43
C LEU A 210 5.97 -4.56 -3.36
N PRO A 211 5.10 -5.51 -3.74
CA PRO A 211 4.28 -6.25 -2.80
C PRO A 211 5.14 -7.33 -2.11
N ILE A 212 5.14 -7.35 -0.79
CA ILE A 212 5.77 -8.41 0.02
C ILE A 212 4.74 -9.41 0.56
N TYR A 213 3.58 -9.51 -0.10
CA TYR A 213 2.49 -10.41 0.28
C TYR A 213 2.11 -11.32 -0.88
N SER A 214 1.54 -12.46 -0.53
CA SER A 214 0.91 -13.39 -1.45
C SER A 214 -0.60 -13.44 -1.19
N TRP A 215 -1.37 -13.75 -2.23
CA TRP A 215 -2.79 -14.04 -2.13
C TRP A 215 -3.05 -15.44 -2.66
N GLY A 216 -3.98 -16.16 -2.03
CA GLY A 216 -4.66 -17.30 -2.66
C GLY A 216 -6.13 -16.98 -2.87
N ILE A 217 -6.71 -17.56 -3.91
CA ILE A 217 -8.09 -17.30 -4.31
C ILE A 217 -8.90 -18.54 -3.97
N VAL A 218 -9.71 -18.46 -2.92
CA VAL A 218 -10.65 -19.53 -2.61
C VAL A 218 -11.85 -19.45 -3.54
N THR A 219 -12.13 -20.53 -4.24
CA THR A 219 -13.31 -20.68 -5.09
C THR A 219 -14.23 -21.75 -4.51
N ASN A 220 -15.49 -21.39 -4.24
CA ASN A 220 -16.50 -22.33 -3.74
C ASN A 220 -17.17 -23.12 -4.88
N HIS A 221 -18.05 -24.06 -4.55
CA HIS A 221 -18.80 -24.87 -5.54
C HIS A 221 -19.65 -24.07 -6.53
N LEU A 222 -19.99 -22.82 -6.18
CA LEU A 222 -20.78 -21.92 -7.02
C LEU A 222 -19.91 -20.99 -7.87
N GLY A 223 -18.58 -21.19 -7.90
CA GLY A 223 -17.64 -20.33 -8.59
C GLY A 223 -17.44 -18.95 -7.95
N LYS A 224 -17.88 -18.74 -6.69
CA LYS A 224 -17.65 -17.48 -5.98
C LYS A 224 -16.25 -17.46 -5.38
N HIS A 225 -15.55 -16.36 -5.61
CA HIS A 225 -14.17 -16.19 -5.17
C HIS A 225 -14.06 -15.39 -3.86
N LYS A 226 -13.05 -15.71 -3.05
CA LYS A 226 -12.65 -14.97 -1.86
C LYS A 226 -11.12 -14.94 -1.75
N LEU A 227 -10.56 -13.80 -1.38
CA LEU A 227 -9.12 -13.65 -1.20
C LEU A 227 -8.68 -14.05 0.21
N ILE A 228 -7.60 -14.83 0.27
CA ILE A 228 -6.87 -15.13 1.51
C ILE A 228 -5.47 -14.55 1.40
N ASN A 229 -5.08 -13.75 2.41
CA ASN A 229 -3.77 -13.12 2.47
C ASN A 229 -2.70 -14.06 3.04
N ALA A 230 -1.45 -13.87 2.61
CA ALA A 230 -0.25 -14.55 3.12
C ALA A 230 -0.22 -16.08 2.90
N LEU A 231 -0.91 -16.58 1.87
CA LEU A 231 -0.82 -17.98 1.45
C LEU A 231 0.50 -18.24 0.73
N ASN A 232 1.31 -19.15 1.24
CA ASN A 232 2.50 -19.64 0.55
C ASN A 232 2.43 -21.16 0.35
N LYS A 233 3.36 -21.73 -0.41
CA LYS A 233 3.38 -23.18 -0.70
C LYS A 233 3.44 -24.04 0.57
N HIS A 234 4.10 -23.57 1.63
CA HIS A 234 4.13 -24.28 2.91
C HIS A 234 2.79 -24.22 3.64
N SER A 235 2.04 -23.11 3.50
CA SER A 235 0.72 -22.94 4.11
C SER A 235 -0.34 -23.93 3.60
N VAL A 236 -0.19 -24.41 2.36
CA VAL A 236 -1.10 -25.38 1.71
C VAL A 236 -0.55 -26.80 1.66
N ALA A 237 0.67 -27.02 2.17
CA ALA A 237 1.28 -28.34 2.32
C ALA A 237 0.73 -29.03 3.59
N ASN A 238 -0.54 -29.42 3.55
CA ASN A 238 -1.24 -30.10 4.65
C ASN A 238 -2.06 -31.26 4.09
N GLU A 239 -2.19 -32.35 4.86
CA GLU A 239 -2.93 -33.58 4.53
C GLU A 239 -4.39 -33.35 4.12
N ASN A 240 -5.00 -32.26 4.60
CA ASN A 240 -6.37 -31.86 4.27
C ASN A 240 -6.47 -31.11 2.94
N PHE A 241 -5.39 -30.99 2.18
CA PHE A 241 -5.38 -30.42 0.84
C PHE A 241 -4.78 -31.39 -0.17
N LYS A 242 -5.44 -31.50 -1.33
CA LYS A 242 -4.92 -32.24 -2.48
C LYS A 242 -4.37 -31.28 -3.50
N GLN A 243 -3.11 -31.46 -3.87
CA GLN A 243 -2.51 -30.67 -4.93
C GLN A 243 -3.10 -31.05 -6.29
N LEU A 244 -3.69 -30.06 -6.98
CA LEU A 244 -4.24 -30.23 -8.33
C LEU A 244 -3.27 -29.72 -9.41
N GLY A 245 -2.39 -28.77 -9.05
CA GLY A 245 -1.36 -28.24 -9.94
C GLY A 245 -0.24 -27.50 -9.19
N ASN A 246 0.55 -26.71 -9.92
CA ASN A 246 1.70 -26.01 -9.33
C ASN A 246 1.31 -24.97 -8.27
N ASN A 247 0.13 -24.36 -8.39
CA ASN A 247 -0.39 -23.30 -7.52
C ASN A 247 -1.89 -23.49 -7.18
N GLU A 248 -2.45 -24.69 -7.35
CA GLU A 248 -3.87 -24.97 -7.08
C GLU A 248 -4.00 -26.19 -6.16
N VAL A 249 -4.80 -26.05 -5.11
CA VAL A 249 -5.13 -27.15 -4.19
C VAL A 249 -6.64 -27.28 -3.97
N GLU A 250 -7.10 -28.49 -3.70
CA GLU A 250 -8.49 -28.79 -3.33
C GLU A 250 -8.57 -29.12 -1.84
N VAL A 251 -9.56 -28.55 -1.14
CA VAL A 251 -9.85 -28.86 0.26
C VAL A 251 -10.46 -30.27 0.34
N LEU A 252 -9.85 -31.17 1.11
CA LEU A 252 -10.32 -32.55 1.28
C LEU A 252 -11.27 -32.73 2.47
N GLN A 253 -11.23 -31.81 3.44
CA GLN A 253 -12.02 -31.88 4.66
C GLN A 253 -12.53 -30.51 5.08
N ASP A 254 -13.81 -30.44 5.44
CA ASP A 254 -14.44 -29.24 6.03
C ASP A 254 -13.66 -28.79 7.28
N GLY A 255 -13.38 -27.49 7.39
CA GLY A 255 -12.65 -26.99 8.54
C GLY A 255 -12.31 -25.51 8.48
N PHE A 256 -11.71 -25.01 9.56
CA PHE A 256 -11.18 -23.66 9.63
C PHE A 256 -9.73 -23.63 9.12
N TYR A 257 -9.52 -22.93 8.01
CA TYR A 257 -8.21 -22.71 7.39
C TYR A 257 -8.00 -21.23 7.14
N PHE A 258 -6.81 -20.71 7.47
CA PHE A 258 -6.43 -19.32 7.24
C PHE A 258 -7.44 -18.28 7.80
N GLY A 259 -8.12 -18.62 8.90
CA GLY A 259 -9.14 -17.77 9.52
C GLY A 259 -10.53 -17.85 8.87
N PHE A 260 -10.77 -18.80 7.97
CA PHE A 260 -12.05 -18.98 7.28
C PHE A 260 -12.53 -20.43 7.35
N PHE A 261 -13.84 -20.64 7.45
CA PHE A 261 -14.43 -21.96 7.29
C PHE A 261 -14.50 -22.32 5.79
N LEU A 262 -13.80 -23.38 5.39
CA LEU A 262 -13.77 -23.88 4.01
C LEU A 262 -14.40 -25.28 3.98
N ASN A 263 -15.25 -25.54 2.99
CA ASN A 263 -15.83 -26.87 2.79
C ASN A 263 -14.94 -27.71 1.86
N LYS A 264 -15.02 -29.02 2.01
CA LYS A 264 -14.49 -30.03 1.11
C LYS A 264 -14.92 -29.72 -0.32
N GLY A 265 -13.97 -29.79 -1.25
CA GLY A 265 -14.14 -29.50 -2.67
C GLY A 265 -14.05 -28.02 -3.03
N PHE A 266 -13.81 -27.11 -2.06
CA PHE A 266 -13.36 -25.75 -2.38
C PHE A 266 -11.95 -25.82 -2.96
N ARG A 267 -11.60 -24.86 -3.83
CA ARG A 267 -10.27 -24.75 -4.44
C ARG A 267 -9.56 -23.51 -3.95
N ILE A 268 -8.23 -23.56 -3.83
CA ILE A 268 -7.37 -22.46 -3.36
C ILE A 268 -6.20 -22.27 -4.33
#